data_AF-A0A8T5UAD4-F1
#
_entry.id   AF-A0A8T5UAD4-F1
#
_cell.length_a   1.000
_cell.length_b   1.000
_cell.length_c   1.000
_cell.angle_alpha   90.00
_cell.angle_beta   90.00
_cell.angle_gamma   90.00
#
_symmetry.space_group_name_H-M   'P 1'
#
loop_
_entity.id
_entity.type
_entity.pdbx_description
1 polymer ?
#
loop_
_entity_poly.entity_id
_entity_poly.type
_entity_poly.pdbx_seq_one_letter_code
_entity_poly.pdbx_strand_id
1 'polypeptide(L)'
;MTTDKSIRFNNSEKLIPKKKFVIISDTHFSRSGGAFNLHAYNVGIEQINKIEDVSLFLHLGDITHTGTLLEYEFSLEQLAKFNPHSKAPIMMLIGNHDAMNVGYLLFEEMIGRRHYEYEDDDIYVIGIDSTKPDLPGGIIHHGIIESVRKELENPKREDKFKVVCFHHQLIPIPNTGKERSAIDDSGDMLQMLLYAKADLVLNGHRHTSNLYTVSSSEKDLFIFNAGTFCCNKTRYRELFTYSIIEIDGGNVSFQIIPVLESASRRQIHREVNYYIPLEIRTKQNPICRIIQISNSLIKEQSEKELTILDRAIEEINRFKGVDLVVHSGNLTQNSYKEEFIISKEKLSRFKHPFIVVPGPRDSSPPAWDYWERYIGEFDPLYDSGNLYFQGINSTTPDSKEGFIGRKKLNDFIEQVLSLSHKKILGVSCFHGLIPTPLSVWRTELLDSGDALSQFARSQIDLVLNSSPSISFNVKIENTVFSNGGNLEGRRFDEVFVEIEIYEKGLVLLKEHNLKTGKSRIIGNYYISILV
;
A
#
# COMPACT_ATOMS: atom_id res chain seq x y z
N MET A 1 -1.85 -27.29 11.61
CA MET A 1 -1.87 -27.65 10.17
C MET A 1 -3.24 -27.26 9.63
N THR A 2 -3.37 -26.00 9.25
CA THR A 2 -4.58 -25.38 8.72
C THR A 2 -4.45 -25.37 7.20
N THR A 3 -5.28 -26.16 6.53
CA THR A 3 -5.54 -25.96 5.10
C THR A 3 -6.51 -24.78 5.00
N ASP A 4 -6.00 -23.63 4.54
CA ASP A 4 -6.84 -22.65 3.86
C ASP A 4 -7.77 -23.42 2.92
N LYS A 5 -9.07 -23.19 3.02
CA LYS A 5 -9.93 -23.49 1.87
C LYS A 5 -9.82 -22.32 0.89
N SER A 6 -8.59 -21.99 0.49
CA SER A 6 -8.37 -21.52 -0.87
C SER A 6 -8.80 -22.68 -1.75
N ILE A 7 -9.65 -22.42 -2.74
CA ILE A 7 -9.76 -23.39 -3.81
C ILE A 7 -8.45 -23.27 -4.56
N ARG A 8 -7.51 -24.18 -4.29
CA ARG A 8 -6.54 -24.56 -5.31
C ARG A 8 -7.37 -24.96 -6.50
N PHE A 9 -7.25 -24.18 -7.57
CA PHE A 9 -7.91 -24.50 -8.82
C PHE A 9 -7.44 -25.91 -9.24
N ASN A 10 -8.26 -26.90 -8.95
CA ASN A 10 -8.27 -28.18 -9.64
C ASN A 10 -9.17 -27.97 -10.86
N ASN A 11 -8.70 -27.20 -11.85
CA ASN A 11 -9.11 -27.44 -13.23
C ASN A 11 -7.85 -27.68 -14.05
N SER A 12 -7.77 -28.90 -14.52
CA SER A 12 -7.08 -29.32 -15.73
C SER A 12 -7.46 -28.42 -16.91
N GLU A 13 -6.79 -27.28 -17.11
CA GLU A 13 -6.75 -26.56 -18.40
C GLU A 13 -5.64 -25.49 -18.33
N LYS A 14 -4.52 -25.77 -19.02
CA LYS A 14 -3.30 -24.95 -19.21
C LYS A 14 -2.62 -24.40 -17.93
N LEU A 15 -1.69 -25.18 -17.38
CA LEU A 15 -0.62 -24.60 -16.55
C LEU A 15 0.19 -23.63 -17.41
N ILE A 16 0.29 -22.37 -16.98
CA ILE A 16 1.17 -21.37 -17.63
C ILE A 16 2.57 -21.99 -17.70
N PRO A 17 3.14 -22.17 -18.91
CA PRO A 17 4.51 -22.62 -19.07
C PRO A 17 5.44 -21.66 -18.34
N LYS A 18 6.50 -22.19 -17.72
CA LYS A 18 7.45 -21.39 -16.96
C LYS A 18 7.89 -20.14 -17.74
N LYS A 19 7.51 -18.96 -17.27
CA LYS A 19 7.98 -17.67 -17.78
C LYS A 19 9.05 -17.13 -16.84
N LYS A 20 10.08 -16.50 -17.42
CA LYS A 20 11.17 -15.88 -16.66
C LYS A 20 11.34 -14.44 -17.11
N PHE A 21 11.15 -13.51 -16.19
CA PHE A 21 11.44 -12.11 -16.39
C PHE A 21 12.76 -11.76 -15.73
N VAL A 22 13.61 -11.02 -16.45
CA VAL A 22 14.80 -10.40 -15.89
C VAL A 22 14.59 -8.90 -15.84
N ILE A 23 14.70 -8.33 -14.64
CA ILE A 23 14.32 -6.96 -14.34
C ILE A 23 15.54 -6.19 -13.85
N ILE A 24 15.79 -5.06 -14.49
CA ILE A 24 16.69 -4.00 -14.03
C ILE A 24 15.92 -2.69 -13.88
N SER A 25 16.44 -1.77 -13.07
CA SER A 25 15.85 -0.45 -12.86
C SER A 25 16.91 0.54 -12.40
N ASP A 26 16.66 1.83 -12.59
CA ASP A 26 17.45 2.93 -12.03
C ASP A 26 18.95 2.79 -12.37
N THR A 27 19.29 2.72 -13.66
CA THR A 27 20.68 2.67 -14.12
C THR A 27 21.38 4.00 -13.97
N HIS A 28 20.65 5.10 -14.19
CA HIS A 28 21.14 6.48 -14.13
C HIS A 28 22.47 6.70 -14.88
N PHE A 29 22.54 6.26 -16.14
CA PHE A 29 23.71 6.44 -16.98
C PHE A 29 24.12 7.91 -17.03
N SER A 30 25.38 8.17 -16.69
CA SER A 30 25.97 9.50 -16.74
C SER A 30 27.49 9.38 -16.88
N ARG A 31 28.08 10.21 -17.76
CA ARG A 31 29.55 10.33 -17.93
C ARG A 31 30.19 11.18 -16.83
N SER A 32 29.41 12.07 -16.22
CA SER A 32 29.86 13.10 -15.28
C SER A 32 30.32 12.53 -13.93
N GLY A 33 30.15 11.21 -13.72
CA GLY A 33 30.41 10.55 -12.44
C GLY A 33 29.34 10.86 -11.38
N GLY A 34 29.38 10.15 -10.24
CA GLY A 34 28.48 10.39 -9.11
C GLY A 34 27.32 9.40 -9.02
N ALA A 35 26.39 9.42 -9.97
CA ALA A 35 25.22 8.52 -9.95
C ALA A 35 25.54 7.12 -10.51
N PHE A 36 26.13 7.03 -11.69
CA PHE A 36 26.37 5.77 -12.39
C PHE A 36 27.60 5.01 -11.85
N ASN A 37 27.43 3.71 -11.55
CA ASN A 37 28.51 2.80 -11.22
C ASN A 37 28.84 1.87 -12.40
N LEU A 38 29.85 2.25 -13.19
CA LEU A 38 30.26 1.50 -14.39
C LEU A 38 30.74 0.07 -14.06
N HIS A 39 31.41 -0.14 -12.94
CA HIS A 39 31.89 -1.47 -12.54
C HIS A 39 30.71 -2.40 -12.24
N ALA A 40 29.76 -1.96 -11.41
CA ALA A 40 28.54 -2.70 -11.12
C ALA A 40 27.76 -2.99 -12.41
N TYR A 41 27.58 -2.00 -13.28
CA TYR A 41 26.91 -2.21 -14.56
C TYR A 41 27.57 -3.30 -15.41
N ASN A 42 28.89 -3.23 -15.62
CA ASN A 42 29.60 -4.21 -16.45
C ASN A 42 29.53 -5.63 -15.85
N VAL A 43 29.65 -5.77 -14.53
CA VAL A 43 29.51 -7.06 -13.86
C VAL A 43 28.09 -7.60 -13.99
N GLY A 44 27.08 -6.77 -13.73
CA GLY A 44 25.68 -7.16 -13.78
C GLY A 44 25.22 -7.52 -15.19
N ILE A 45 25.64 -6.75 -16.21
CA ILE A 45 25.23 -7.01 -17.59
C ILE A 45 25.86 -8.30 -18.12
N GLU A 46 27.10 -8.62 -17.71
CA GLU A 46 27.73 -9.90 -18.04
C GLU A 46 26.98 -11.08 -17.40
N GLN A 47 26.53 -10.93 -16.16
CA GLN A 47 25.70 -11.94 -15.49
C GLN A 47 24.37 -12.13 -16.22
N ILE A 48 23.67 -11.03 -16.53
CA ILE A 48 22.38 -11.03 -17.23
C ILE A 48 22.48 -11.67 -18.62
N ASN A 49 23.53 -11.34 -19.38
CA ASN A 49 23.70 -11.85 -20.74
C ASN A 49 23.80 -13.38 -20.79
N LYS A 50 24.26 -14.03 -19.71
CA LYS A 50 24.40 -15.49 -19.58
C LYS A 50 23.11 -16.19 -19.11
N ILE A 51 22.04 -15.45 -18.80
CA ILE A 51 20.80 -16.05 -18.31
C ILE A 51 20.05 -16.67 -19.50
N GLU A 52 19.83 -17.98 -19.40
CA GLU A 52 19.07 -18.76 -20.38
C GLU A 52 17.56 -18.76 -20.06
N ASP A 53 16.76 -19.12 -21.06
CA ASP A 53 15.30 -19.27 -20.98
C ASP A 53 14.58 -18.02 -20.45
N VAL A 54 15.07 -16.83 -20.78
CA VAL A 54 14.38 -15.58 -20.46
C VAL A 54 13.22 -15.40 -21.44
N SER A 55 12.04 -15.05 -20.91
CA SER A 55 10.84 -14.74 -21.70
C SER A 55 10.74 -13.24 -22.01
N LEU A 56 11.16 -12.39 -21.06
CA LEU A 56 11.09 -10.94 -21.19
C LEU A 56 12.18 -10.26 -20.35
N PHE A 57 12.85 -9.28 -20.93
CA PHE A 57 13.73 -8.36 -20.19
C PHE A 57 13.00 -7.04 -19.94
N LEU A 58 13.10 -6.48 -18.75
CA LEU A 58 12.43 -5.24 -18.35
C LEU A 58 13.43 -4.24 -17.76
N HIS A 59 13.34 -2.98 -18.20
CA HIS A 59 13.98 -1.84 -17.55
C HIS A 59 12.91 -0.90 -17.01
N LEU A 60 12.79 -0.76 -15.68
CA LEU A 60 11.67 -0.06 -15.04
C LEU A 60 11.88 1.47 -14.86
N GLY A 61 12.56 2.13 -15.81
CA GLY A 61 12.81 3.58 -15.78
C GLY A 61 14.09 4.04 -15.09
N ASP A 62 14.34 5.35 -15.20
CA ASP A 62 15.55 6.05 -14.78
C ASP A 62 16.80 5.51 -15.49
N ILE A 63 16.72 5.48 -16.82
CA ILE A 63 17.80 5.07 -17.72
C ILE A 63 18.97 6.06 -17.58
N THR A 64 18.66 7.35 -17.72
CA THR A 64 19.58 8.49 -17.60
C THR A 64 19.53 9.11 -16.20
N HIS A 65 20.50 9.95 -15.87
CA HIS A 65 20.50 10.65 -14.58
C HIS A 65 19.78 12.01 -14.63
N THR A 66 19.75 12.67 -15.77
CA THR A 66 19.25 14.05 -15.91
C THR A 66 18.49 14.27 -17.22
N GLY A 67 18.23 13.22 -18.01
CA GLY A 67 17.43 13.34 -19.24
C GLY A 67 18.09 14.14 -20.36
N THR A 68 19.40 14.38 -20.29
CA THR A 68 20.12 15.17 -21.30
C THR A 68 20.51 14.33 -22.52
N LEU A 69 20.64 14.97 -23.69
CA LEU A 69 21.06 14.29 -24.94
C LEU A 69 22.34 13.48 -24.78
N LEU A 70 23.38 14.07 -24.18
CA LEU A 70 24.66 13.39 -23.97
C LEU A 70 24.54 12.14 -23.08
N GLU A 71 23.59 12.14 -22.13
CA GLU A 71 23.32 10.96 -21.30
C GLU A 71 22.52 9.90 -22.05
N TYR A 72 21.58 10.28 -22.93
CA TYR A 72 20.92 9.31 -23.80
C TYR A 72 21.88 8.67 -24.81
N GLU A 73 22.75 9.46 -25.46
CA GLU A 73 23.80 8.93 -26.33
C GLU A 73 24.70 7.95 -25.58
N PHE A 74 25.14 8.32 -24.37
CA PHE A 74 25.93 7.44 -23.53
C PHE A 74 25.16 6.19 -23.07
N SER A 75 23.86 6.32 -22.83
CA SER A 75 22.98 5.19 -22.47
C SER A 75 22.94 4.17 -23.61
N LEU A 76 22.82 4.62 -24.86
CA LEU A 76 22.87 3.72 -26.03
C LEU A 76 24.22 3.00 -26.13
N GLU A 77 25.34 3.67 -25.85
CA GLU A 77 26.66 3.03 -25.81
C GLU A 77 26.74 1.95 -24.73
N GLN A 78 26.16 2.19 -23.54
CA GLN A 78 26.15 1.19 -22.47
C GLN A 78 25.19 0.04 -22.80
N LEU A 79 23.98 0.36 -23.26
CA LEU A 79 22.96 -0.62 -23.66
C LEU A 79 23.42 -1.50 -24.83
N ALA A 80 24.32 -1.04 -25.69
CA ALA A 80 24.93 -1.90 -26.72
C ALA A 80 25.71 -3.11 -26.15
N LYS A 81 26.09 -3.08 -24.86
CA LYS A 81 26.70 -4.22 -24.15
C LYS A 81 25.68 -5.28 -23.71
N PHE A 82 24.39 -4.95 -23.74
CA PHE A 82 23.32 -5.90 -23.52
C PHE A 82 23.20 -6.80 -24.76
N ASN A 83 23.72 -8.02 -24.65
CA ASN A 83 23.74 -9.01 -25.71
C ASN A 83 23.42 -10.39 -25.12
N PRO A 84 22.17 -10.62 -24.71
CA PRO A 84 21.79 -11.84 -24.05
C PRO A 84 21.84 -13.06 -24.98
N HIS A 85 22.18 -14.21 -24.38
CA HIS A 85 22.04 -15.52 -25.02
C HIS A 85 20.57 -15.77 -25.39
N SER A 86 19.66 -15.54 -24.43
CA SER A 86 18.22 -15.54 -24.65
C SER A 86 17.81 -14.44 -25.63
N LYS A 87 17.06 -14.77 -26.68
CA LYS A 87 16.58 -13.82 -27.70
C LYS A 87 15.23 -13.16 -27.37
N ALA A 88 14.92 -13.06 -26.07
CA ALA A 88 13.72 -12.39 -25.60
C ALA A 88 13.77 -10.88 -25.84
N PRO A 89 12.60 -10.24 -26.05
CA PRO A 89 12.53 -8.80 -26.17
C PRO A 89 12.90 -8.10 -24.86
N ILE A 90 13.39 -6.87 -24.97
CA ILE A 90 13.57 -5.94 -23.86
C ILE A 90 12.54 -4.82 -23.97
N MET A 91 11.81 -4.57 -22.88
CA MET A 91 10.90 -3.44 -22.76
C MET A 91 11.48 -2.42 -21.79
N MET A 92 11.56 -1.17 -22.23
CA MET A 92 12.12 -0.07 -21.44
C MET A 92 11.02 0.91 -21.10
N LEU A 93 10.90 1.20 -19.81
CA LEU A 93 9.99 2.19 -19.28
C LEU A 93 10.73 3.52 -19.07
N ILE A 94 10.02 4.64 -19.14
CA ILE A 94 10.56 5.95 -18.80
C ILE A 94 10.46 6.19 -17.28
N GLY A 95 11.51 6.78 -16.67
CA GLY A 95 11.49 7.25 -15.28
C GLY A 95 11.53 8.77 -15.15
N ASN A 96 11.41 9.29 -13.93
CA ASN A 96 11.34 10.74 -13.74
C ASN A 96 12.66 11.45 -14.11
N HIS A 97 13.81 10.78 -13.95
CA HIS A 97 15.09 11.34 -14.36
C HIS A 97 15.24 11.38 -15.89
N ASP A 98 14.62 10.44 -16.60
CA ASP A 98 14.57 10.41 -18.07
C ASP A 98 13.74 11.57 -18.65
N ALA A 99 12.69 11.97 -17.93
CA ALA A 99 11.79 13.04 -18.32
C ALA A 99 12.28 14.45 -17.96
N MET A 100 13.42 14.58 -17.25
CA MET A 100 14.04 15.87 -16.94
C MET A 100 14.57 16.55 -18.20
N ASN A 101 14.64 17.89 -18.19
CA ASN A 101 15.24 18.69 -19.27
C ASN A 101 14.64 18.38 -20.65
N VAL A 102 13.32 18.14 -20.70
CA VAL A 102 12.61 17.74 -21.93
C VAL A 102 13.07 16.38 -22.47
N GLY A 103 13.74 15.58 -21.64
CA GLY A 103 14.31 14.28 -22.00
C GLY A 103 13.27 13.24 -22.39
N TYR A 104 11.98 13.46 -22.10
CA TYR A 104 10.92 12.57 -22.59
C TYR A 104 10.80 12.57 -24.12
N LEU A 105 11.18 13.65 -24.81
CA LEU A 105 11.26 13.66 -26.29
C LEU A 105 12.46 12.85 -26.78
N LEU A 106 13.59 12.95 -26.07
CA LEU A 106 14.78 12.16 -26.36
C LEU A 106 14.54 10.67 -26.09
N PHE A 107 13.76 10.33 -25.06
CA PHE A 107 13.29 8.98 -24.83
C PHE A 107 12.49 8.46 -26.04
N GLU A 108 11.51 9.24 -26.51
CA GLU A 108 10.69 8.88 -27.67
C GLU A 108 11.51 8.71 -28.95
N GLU A 109 12.51 9.57 -29.16
CA GLU A 109 13.39 9.54 -30.33
C GLU A 109 14.42 8.40 -30.29
N MET A 110 15.06 8.19 -29.14
CA MET A 110 16.29 7.38 -29.03
C MET A 110 16.07 6.01 -28.39
N ILE A 111 15.06 5.87 -27.53
CA ILE A 111 14.73 4.61 -26.83
C ILE A 111 13.47 3.98 -27.42
N GLY A 112 12.38 4.74 -27.50
CA GLY A 112 11.11 4.30 -28.06
C GLY A 112 9.89 4.84 -27.32
N ARG A 113 8.75 4.18 -27.48
CA ARG A 113 7.49 4.64 -26.91
C ARG A 113 7.53 4.62 -25.38
N ARG A 114 6.96 5.66 -24.75
CA ARG A 114 6.83 5.77 -23.29
C ARG A 114 5.86 4.79 -22.65
N HIS A 115 4.94 4.25 -23.46
CA HIS A 115 4.07 3.14 -23.11
C HIS A 115 4.39 1.94 -24.01
N TYR A 116 4.30 0.73 -23.47
CA TYR A 116 4.51 -0.50 -24.24
C TYR A 116 3.50 -1.58 -23.84
N GLU A 117 3.32 -2.54 -24.74
CA GLU A 117 2.56 -3.76 -24.48
C GLU A 117 3.37 -4.96 -24.97
N TYR A 118 3.32 -6.04 -24.20
CA TYR A 118 3.80 -7.35 -24.58
C TYR A 118 2.70 -8.36 -24.27
N GLU A 119 2.39 -9.20 -25.25
CA GLU A 119 1.36 -10.23 -25.10
C GLU A 119 1.83 -11.49 -25.81
N ASP A 120 1.75 -12.62 -25.10
CA ASP A 120 1.85 -13.95 -25.68
C ASP A 120 0.64 -14.80 -25.25
N ASP A 121 0.63 -16.10 -25.51
CA ASP A 121 -0.51 -16.96 -25.18
C ASP A 121 -0.88 -17.02 -23.69
N ASP A 122 0.07 -16.76 -22.78
CA ASP A 122 -0.09 -17.02 -21.35
C ASP A 122 0.06 -15.74 -20.49
N ILE A 123 0.73 -14.71 -20.98
CA ILE A 123 0.97 -13.46 -20.24
C ILE A 123 0.57 -12.21 -21.01
N TYR A 124 0.12 -11.20 -20.27
CA TYR A 124 -0.10 -9.84 -20.75
C TYR A 124 0.68 -8.86 -19.86
N VAL A 125 1.52 -8.03 -20.47
CA VAL A 125 2.35 -7.04 -19.78
C VAL A 125 2.10 -5.68 -20.41
N ILE A 126 1.74 -4.69 -19.59
CA ILE A 126 1.56 -3.30 -20.02
C ILE A 126 2.46 -2.38 -19.21
N GLY A 127 3.27 -1.58 -19.91
CA GLY A 127 4.10 -0.53 -19.34
C GLY A 127 3.47 0.84 -19.57
N ILE A 128 3.33 1.63 -18.50
CA ILE A 128 2.77 2.97 -18.56
C ILE A 128 3.73 4.04 -18.06
N ASP A 129 3.77 5.16 -18.78
CA ASP A 129 4.41 6.39 -18.33
C ASP A 129 3.71 6.89 -17.07
N SER A 130 4.48 7.09 -16.01
CA SER A 130 4.01 7.67 -14.75
C SER A 130 4.69 9.01 -14.45
N THR A 131 5.43 9.57 -15.39
CA THR A 131 6.29 10.73 -15.18
C THR A 131 5.52 12.04 -15.19
N LYS A 132 6.01 12.98 -14.38
CA LYS A 132 5.73 14.40 -14.54
C LYS A 132 7.04 15.06 -14.96
N PRO A 133 7.14 15.63 -16.18
CA PRO A 133 8.36 16.27 -16.63
C PRO A 133 8.91 17.24 -15.58
N ASP A 134 10.22 17.15 -15.33
CA ASP A 134 10.99 17.93 -14.34
C ASP A 134 10.55 17.80 -12.87
N LEU A 135 9.62 16.89 -12.54
CA LEU A 135 9.19 16.64 -11.17
C LEU A 135 9.55 15.22 -10.72
N PRO A 136 9.93 15.03 -9.44
CA PRO A 136 10.35 13.73 -8.94
C PRO A 136 9.19 12.79 -8.62
N GLY A 137 7.95 13.27 -8.57
CA GLY A 137 6.76 12.46 -8.30
C GLY A 137 5.99 12.17 -9.59
N GLY A 138 5.09 11.19 -9.53
CA GLY A 138 4.39 10.69 -10.71
C GLY A 138 2.89 10.99 -10.75
N ILE A 139 2.29 10.70 -11.91
CA ILE A 139 0.84 10.66 -12.15
C ILE A 139 0.58 9.79 -13.37
N ILE A 140 -0.51 9.01 -13.37
CA ILE A 140 -0.93 8.21 -14.53
C ILE A 140 -2.08 8.88 -15.29
N HIS A 141 -2.95 9.59 -14.56
CA HIS A 141 -4.21 10.17 -14.99
C HIS A 141 -5.34 9.15 -15.22
N HIS A 142 -6.55 9.56 -14.84
CA HIS A 142 -7.77 8.76 -14.92
C HIS A 142 -8.02 8.14 -16.32
N GLY A 143 -7.75 8.88 -17.41
CA GLY A 143 -7.94 8.36 -18.76
C GLY A 143 -7.02 7.17 -19.11
N ILE A 144 -5.79 7.18 -18.59
CA ILE A 144 -4.84 6.07 -18.78
C ILE A 144 -5.22 4.91 -17.85
N ILE A 145 -5.56 5.17 -16.57
CA ILE A 145 -6.07 4.16 -15.64
C ILE A 145 -7.26 3.40 -16.24
N GLU A 146 -8.22 4.13 -16.83
CA GLU A 146 -9.39 3.55 -17.48
C GLU A 146 -9.04 2.76 -18.76
N SER A 147 -8.02 3.19 -19.50
CA SER A 147 -7.55 2.45 -20.67
C SER A 147 -6.88 1.14 -20.25
N VAL A 148 -6.03 1.17 -19.22
CA VAL A 148 -5.43 -0.05 -18.64
C VAL A 148 -6.51 -1.00 -18.12
N ARG A 149 -7.53 -0.48 -17.43
CA ARG A 149 -8.66 -1.28 -16.95
C ARG A 149 -9.33 -2.07 -18.07
N LYS A 150 -9.63 -1.42 -19.20
CA LYS A 150 -10.24 -2.07 -20.37
C LYS A 150 -9.37 -3.17 -20.96
N GLU A 151 -8.05 -2.96 -21.00
CA GLU A 151 -7.12 -3.99 -21.47
C GLU A 151 -7.06 -5.18 -20.52
N LEU A 152 -7.02 -4.94 -19.20
CA LEU A 152 -7.00 -5.98 -18.18
C LEU A 152 -8.30 -6.79 -18.10
N GLU A 153 -9.45 -6.14 -18.31
CA GLU A 153 -10.78 -6.79 -18.31
C GLU A 153 -11.17 -7.39 -19.67
N ASN A 154 -10.32 -7.29 -20.68
CA ASN A 154 -10.61 -7.88 -21.99
C ASN A 154 -10.83 -9.40 -21.84
N PRO A 155 -11.98 -9.95 -22.30
CA PRO A 155 -12.27 -11.38 -22.16
C PRO A 155 -11.22 -12.30 -22.79
N LYS A 156 -10.47 -11.82 -23.81
CA LYS A 156 -9.37 -12.58 -24.43
C LYS A 156 -8.17 -12.78 -23.50
N ARG A 157 -8.13 -12.06 -22.38
CA ARG A 157 -7.03 -12.07 -21.40
C ARG A 157 -7.49 -12.58 -20.04
N GLU A 158 -8.68 -13.19 -19.95
CA GLU A 158 -9.22 -13.69 -18.68
C GLU A 158 -8.26 -14.66 -17.99
N ASP A 159 -7.71 -15.61 -18.76
CA ASP A 159 -6.82 -16.67 -18.28
C ASP A 159 -5.32 -16.28 -18.30
N LYS A 160 -4.99 -15.05 -18.69
CA LYS A 160 -3.58 -14.61 -18.76
C LYS A 160 -3.10 -14.08 -17.43
N PHE A 161 -1.81 -14.28 -17.15
CA PHE A 161 -1.14 -13.58 -16.06
C PHE A 161 -0.91 -12.11 -16.45
N LYS A 162 -1.50 -11.19 -15.70
CA LYS A 162 -1.56 -9.76 -16.03
C LYS A 162 -0.55 -8.96 -15.22
N VAL A 163 0.35 -8.29 -15.92
CA VAL A 163 1.45 -7.51 -15.33
C VAL A 163 1.32 -6.05 -15.73
N VAL A 164 1.42 -5.15 -14.75
CA VAL A 164 1.38 -3.71 -14.97
C VAL A 164 2.67 -3.08 -14.46
N CYS A 165 3.39 -2.37 -15.33
CA CYS A 165 4.68 -1.78 -15.04
C CYS A 165 4.58 -0.26 -15.06
N PHE A 166 5.08 0.42 -14.02
CA PHE A 166 5.31 1.86 -14.02
C PHE A 166 6.43 2.24 -13.05
N HIS A 167 7.16 3.33 -13.31
CA HIS A 167 8.40 3.64 -12.59
C HIS A 167 8.18 3.96 -11.10
N HIS A 168 7.29 4.89 -10.77
CA HIS A 168 7.07 5.34 -9.40
C HIS A 168 6.35 4.28 -8.55
N GLN A 169 6.65 4.20 -7.25
CA GLN A 169 6.02 3.21 -6.36
C GLN A 169 4.50 3.42 -6.23
N LEU A 170 3.73 2.32 -6.26
CA LEU A 170 2.29 2.33 -6.04
C LEU A 170 1.91 2.53 -4.58
N ILE A 171 2.66 1.91 -3.66
CA ILE A 171 2.43 1.96 -2.21
C ILE A 171 3.76 2.27 -1.47
N PRO A 172 3.72 2.80 -0.24
CA PRO A 172 4.93 3.16 0.51
C PRO A 172 5.94 2.02 0.66
N ILE A 173 7.23 2.33 0.54
CA ILE A 173 8.33 1.35 0.55
C ILE A 173 9.25 1.59 1.75
N PRO A 174 9.54 0.56 2.57
CA PRO A 174 10.39 0.68 3.76
C PRO A 174 11.85 0.98 3.39
N ASN A 175 12.63 1.45 4.37
CA ASN A 175 14.05 1.78 4.23
C ASN A 175 14.37 2.90 3.22
N THR A 176 13.38 3.72 2.87
CA THR A 176 13.56 4.81 1.90
C THR A 176 13.67 6.21 2.54
N GLY A 177 13.58 6.30 3.87
CA GLY A 177 13.58 7.56 4.61
C GLY A 177 12.19 8.19 4.62
N LYS A 178 12.08 9.49 4.29
CA LYS A 178 10.79 10.17 4.14
C LYS A 178 10.04 9.60 2.94
N GLU A 179 8.79 9.17 3.15
CA GLU A 179 7.88 8.81 2.08
C GLU A 179 7.59 10.06 1.23
N ARG A 180 7.72 9.90 -0.09
CA ARG A 180 7.60 10.97 -1.10
C ARG A 180 7.65 10.37 -2.49
N SER A 181 7.21 11.16 -3.47
CA SER A 181 7.44 10.89 -4.90
C SER A 181 6.74 9.65 -5.47
N ALA A 182 5.76 9.08 -4.76
CA ALA A 182 4.83 8.11 -5.35
C ALA A 182 3.95 8.78 -6.44
N ILE A 183 3.13 7.99 -7.13
CA ILE A 183 2.11 8.54 -8.03
C ILE A 183 0.97 9.20 -7.23
N ASP A 184 0.52 10.36 -7.69
CA ASP A 184 -0.55 11.14 -7.05
C ASP A 184 -1.88 10.37 -6.99
N ASP A 185 -2.18 9.59 -8.02
CA ASP A 185 -3.41 8.81 -8.21
C ASP A 185 -3.24 7.33 -7.82
N SER A 186 -2.31 7.04 -6.90
CA SER A 186 -2.00 5.68 -6.43
C SER A 186 -3.21 4.96 -5.85
N GLY A 187 -4.10 5.67 -5.16
CA GLY A 187 -5.32 5.07 -4.62
C GLY A 187 -6.30 4.62 -5.71
N ASP A 188 -6.48 5.42 -6.75
CA ASP A 188 -7.34 5.09 -7.90
C ASP A 188 -6.73 3.93 -8.70
N MET A 189 -5.42 3.97 -8.92
CA MET A 189 -4.69 2.91 -9.61
C MET A 189 -4.74 1.59 -8.83
N LEU A 190 -4.50 1.63 -7.51
CA LEU A 190 -4.55 0.43 -6.65
C LEU A 190 -5.95 -0.20 -6.65
N GLN A 191 -7.00 0.60 -6.49
CA GLN A 191 -8.38 0.09 -6.56
C GLN A 191 -8.68 -0.53 -7.92
N MET A 192 -8.31 0.13 -9.02
CA MET A 192 -8.52 -0.38 -10.37
C MET A 192 -7.81 -1.71 -10.58
N LEU A 193 -6.54 -1.83 -10.19
CA LEU A 193 -5.75 -3.05 -10.34
C LEU A 193 -6.36 -4.24 -9.59
N LEU A 194 -6.86 -4.01 -8.37
CA LEU A 194 -7.55 -5.04 -7.59
C LEU A 194 -8.86 -5.47 -8.26
N TYR A 195 -9.66 -4.53 -8.77
CA TYR A 195 -10.93 -4.83 -9.44
C TYR A 195 -10.74 -5.51 -10.80
N ALA A 196 -9.75 -5.08 -11.57
CA ALA A 196 -9.39 -5.67 -12.85
C ALA A 196 -8.60 -6.99 -12.72
N LYS A 197 -8.38 -7.46 -11.49
CA LYS A 197 -7.72 -8.73 -11.14
C LYS A 197 -6.31 -8.86 -11.75
N ALA A 198 -5.54 -7.77 -11.72
CA ALA A 198 -4.12 -7.81 -12.07
C ALA A 198 -3.36 -8.77 -11.13
N ASP A 199 -2.29 -9.40 -11.63
CA ASP A 199 -1.50 -10.37 -10.86
C ASP A 199 -0.25 -9.73 -10.25
N LEU A 200 0.41 -8.85 -11.01
CA LEU A 200 1.71 -8.31 -10.65
C LEU A 200 1.85 -6.84 -11.07
N VAL A 201 2.34 -6.02 -10.15
CA VAL A 201 2.79 -4.64 -10.42
C VAL A 201 4.30 -4.58 -10.25
N LEU A 202 4.98 -3.95 -11.22
CA LEU A 202 6.42 -3.76 -11.22
C LEU A 202 6.76 -2.27 -11.17
N ASN A 203 7.49 -1.87 -10.11
CA ASN A 203 7.95 -0.50 -9.88
C ASN A 203 9.49 -0.40 -9.74
N GLY A 204 10.03 0.82 -9.89
CA GLY A 204 11.43 1.20 -9.70
C GLY A 204 11.59 2.31 -8.66
N HIS A 205 12.31 3.39 -8.98
CA HIS A 205 12.32 4.73 -8.34
C HIS A 205 12.89 4.84 -6.91
N ARG A 206 12.63 3.86 -6.04
CA ARG A 206 13.02 3.90 -4.62
C ARG A 206 14.37 3.27 -4.32
N HIS A 207 14.98 2.62 -5.31
CA HIS A 207 16.31 2.00 -5.22
C HIS A 207 16.41 0.95 -4.10
N THR A 208 15.32 0.27 -3.78
CA THR A 208 15.32 -0.85 -2.83
C THR A 208 14.26 -1.87 -3.23
N SER A 209 14.63 -3.14 -3.12
CA SER A 209 13.76 -4.25 -3.47
C SER A 209 12.75 -4.48 -2.36
N ASN A 210 11.47 -4.49 -2.72
CA ASN A 210 10.41 -4.77 -1.77
C ASN A 210 9.23 -5.47 -2.45
N LEU A 211 8.71 -6.50 -1.79
CA LEU A 211 7.53 -7.24 -2.22
C LEU A 211 6.44 -7.09 -1.16
N TYR A 212 5.24 -6.75 -1.63
CA TYR A 212 4.00 -6.87 -0.88
C TYR A 212 3.00 -7.75 -1.62
N THR A 213 2.26 -8.54 -0.85
CA THR A 213 1.01 -9.18 -1.27
C THR A 213 -0.13 -8.30 -0.79
N VAL A 214 -0.91 -7.76 -1.72
CA VAL A 214 -2.11 -6.97 -1.43
C VAL A 214 -3.31 -7.79 -1.88
N SER A 215 -4.10 -8.26 -0.93
CA SER A 215 -5.27 -9.10 -1.21
C SER A 215 -6.53 -8.25 -1.22
N SER A 216 -7.32 -8.41 -2.28
CA SER A 216 -8.74 -8.06 -2.27
C SER A 216 -9.56 -9.23 -1.70
N SER A 217 -10.88 -9.08 -1.66
CA SER A 217 -11.81 -10.16 -1.32
C SER A 217 -11.82 -11.32 -2.33
N GLU A 218 -11.18 -11.17 -3.50
CA GLU A 218 -11.27 -12.12 -4.62
C GLU A 218 -9.92 -12.66 -5.11
N LYS A 219 -8.86 -11.84 -5.09
CA LYS A 219 -7.55 -12.21 -5.65
C LYS A 219 -6.41 -11.45 -4.97
N ASP A 220 -5.26 -12.12 -4.87
CA ASP A 220 -3.97 -11.51 -4.52
C ASP A 220 -3.38 -10.69 -5.69
N LEU A 221 -2.88 -9.49 -5.37
CA LEU A 221 -2.04 -8.67 -6.22
C LEU A 221 -0.63 -8.59 -5.63
N PHE A 222 0.38 -8.97 -6.38
CA PHE A 222 1.78 -8.78 -5.97
C PHE A 222 2.27 -7.41 -6.43
N ILE A 223 2.86 -6.64 -5.52
CA ILE A 223 3.50 -5.35 -5.85
C ILE A 223 4.98 -5.49 -5.54
N PHE A 224 5.80 -5.49 -6.59
CA PHE A 224 7.24 -5.62 -6.51
C PHE A 224 7.92 -4.32 -6.93
N ASN A 225 8.62 -3.69 -6.00
CA ASN A 225 9.54 -2.59 -6.27
C ASN A 225 10.94 -3.18 -6.49
N ALA A 226 11.59 -2.87 -7.61
CA ALA A 226 12.96 -3.27 -7.88
C ALA A 226 13.96 -2.37 -7.14
N GLY A 227 15.12 -2.95 -6.79
CA GLY A 227 16.29 -2.19 -6.38
C GLY A 227 16.94 -1.46 -7.56
N THR A 228 18.03 -0.74 -7.29
CA THR A 228 18.82 -0.11 -8.36
C THR A 228 19.84 -1.08 -8.94
N PHE A 229 19.96 -1.10 -10.27
CA PHE A 229 20.91 -1.98 -10.95
C PHE A 229 22.36 -1.54 -10.82
N CYS A 230 22.63 -0.23 -10.85
CA CYS A 230 23.99 0.28 -10.81
C CYS A 230 24.11 1.75 -10.35
N CYS A 231 23.07 2.34 -9.76
CA CYS A 231 23.16 3.71 -9.25
C CYS A 231 23.73 3.75 -7.83
N ASN A 232 24.74 4.59 -7.60
CA ASN A 232 25.39 4.78 -6.30
C ASN A 232 24.45 5.34 -5.22
N LYS A 233 23.25 5.80 -5.59
CA LYS A 233 22.19 6.23 -4.68
C LYS A 233 21.50 5.02 -4.03
N THR A 234 22.25 4.15 -3.36
CA THR A 234 21.78 2.91 -2.72
C THR A 234 20.93 3.19 -1.47
N ARG A 235 20.29 2.16 -0.91
CA ARG A 235 19.46 2.26 0.31
C ARG A 235 19.89 1.23 1.34
N TYR A 236 20.21 1.72 2.54
CA TYR A 236 20.63 0.89 3.67
C TYR A 236 21.72 -0.13 3.25
N ARG A 237 21.49 -1.43 3.41
CA ARG A 237 22.43 -2.51 3.07
C ARG A 237 22.16 -3.14 1.71
N GLU A 238 21.16 -2.67 0.97
CA GLU A 238 20.91 -3.12 -0.39
C GLU A 238 21.70 -2.25 -1.37
N LEU A 239 22.71 -2.85 -1.98
CA LEU A 239 23.54 -2.22 -3.00
C LEU A 239 22.88 -2.37 -4.38
N PHE A 240 23.65 -2.82 -5.35
CA PHE A 240 23.25 -3.01 -6.73
C PHE A 240 22.58 -4.38 -6.90
N THR A 241 21.38 -4.42 -7.46
CA THR A 241 20.62 -5.65 -7.65
C THR A 241 19.95 -5.69 -9.02
N TYR A 242 19.80 -6.88 -9.57
CA TYR A 242 18.78 -7.17 -10.58
C TYR A 242 17.85 -8.25 -10.04
N SER A 243 16.67 -8.36 -10.63
CA SER A 243 15.67 -9.33 -10.17
C SER A 243 15.32 -10.33 -11.26
N ILE A 244 15.07 -11.57 -10.85
CA ILE A 244 14.47 -12.59 -11.70
C ILE A 244 13.11 -12.96 -11.12
N ILE A 245 12.05 -12.83 -11.91
CA ILE A 245 10.72 -13.29 -11.55
C ILE A 245 10.40 -14.51 -12.41
N GLU A 246 10.15 -15.64 -11.77
CA GLU A 246 9.72 -16.86 -12.43
C GLU A 246 8.24 -17.11 -12.14
N ILE A 247 7.44 -17.27 -13.19
CA ILE A 247 6.01 -17.59 -13.12
C ILE A 247 5.85 -19.01 -13.65
N ASP A 248 5.32 -19.92 -12.84
CA ASP A 248 5.14 -21.34 -13.18
C ASP A 248 3.77 -21.81 -12.67
N GLY A 249 2.80 -21.90 -13.59
CA GLY A 249 1.39 -22.03 -13.24
C GLY A 249 0.95 -20.89 -12.30
N GLY A 250 0.43 -21.25 -11.12
CA GLY A 250 0.06 -20.29 -10.08
C GLY A 250 1.21 -19.85 -9.16
N ASN A 251 2.42 -20.40 -9.30
CA ASN A 251 3.54 -20.07 -8.44
C ASN A 251 4.37 -18.93 -9.03
N VAL A 252 4.73 -17.95 -8.19
CA VAL A 252 5.59 -16.83 -8.55
C VAL A 252 6.79 -16.80 -7.61
N SER A 253 8.00 -16.91 -8.17
CA SER A 253 9.26 -16.79 -7.44
C SER A 253 9.94 -15.47 -7.77
N PHE A 254 10.26 -14.69 -6.73
CA PHE A 254 11.00 -13.45 -6.81
C PHE A 254 12.41 -13.69 -6.30
N GLN A 255 13.41 -13.51 -7.17
CA GLN A 255 14.82 -13.61 -6.83
C GLN A 255 15.44 -12.22 -6.95
N ILE A 256 15.97 -11.69 -5.85
CA ILE A 256 16.74 -10.45 -5.82
C ILE A 256 18.21 -10.84 -5.74
N ILE A 257 18.99 -10.48 -6.76
CA ILE A 257 20.37 -10.95 -6.94
C ILE A 257 21.31 -9.74 -6.81
N PRO A 258 22.16 -9.71 -5.77
CA PRO A 258 23.21 -8.70 -5.66
C PRO A 258 24.23 -8.84 -6.77
N VAL A 259 24.52 -7.74 -7.47
CA VAL A 259 25.43 -7.72 -8.62
C VAL A 259 26.87 -8.03 -8.21
N LEU A 260 27.34 -7.42 -7.11
CA LEU A 260 28.72 -7.54 -6.63
C LEU A 260 28.94 -8.69 -5.64
N GLU A 261 27.86 -9.29 -5.14
CA GLU A 261 27.89 -10.39 -4.16
C GLU A 261 26.90 -11.49 -4.58
N SER A 262 27.03 -12.01 -5.80
CA SER A 262 26.02 -12.92 -6.40
C SER A 262 25.76 -14.21 -5.61
N ALA A 263 26.63 -14.58 -4.66
CA ALA A 263 26.41 -15.68 -3.73
C ALA A 263 25.28 -15.42 -2.71
N SER A 264 24.93 -14.17 -2.41
CA SER A 264 23.93 -13.78 -1.42
C SER A 264 22.57 -13.42 -2.05
N ARG A 265 21.95 -14.36 -2.79
CA ARG A 265 20.62 -14.13 -3.36
C ARG A 265 19.50 -14.20 -2.31
N ARG A 266 18.55 -13.28 -2.36
CA ARG A 266 17.29 -13.37 -1.60
C ARG A 266 16.21 -13.92 -2.51
N GLN A 267 15.62 -15.06 -2.13
CA GLN A 267 14.53 -15.70 -2.87
C GLN A 267 13.25 -15.70 -2.03
N ILE A 268 12.15 -15.29 -2.65
CA ILE A 268 10.83 -15.24 -2.03
C ILE A 268 9.87 -16.00 -2.96
N HIS A 269 9.10 -16.94 -2.40
CA HIS A 269 8.09 -17.68 -3.14
C HIS A 269 6.69 -17.20 -2.74
N ARG A 270 5.80 -17.11 -3.72
CA ARG A 270 4.37 -16.78 -3.57
C ARG A 270 3.54 -17.71 -4.46
N GLU A 271 2.30 -17.92 -4.07
CA GLU A 271 1.27 -18.62 -4.84
C GLU A 271 0.15 -17.61 -5.11
N VAL A 272 -0.31 -17.51 -6.35
CA VAL A 272 -1.47 -16.67 -6.71
C VAL A 272 -2.71 -17.33 -6.10
N ASN A 273 -3.30 -16.68 -5.09
CA ASN A 273 -4.51 -17.18 -4.47
C ASN A 273 -5.75 -16.51 -5.05
N TYR A 274 -6.77 -17.32 -5.28
CA TYR A 274 -8.13 -16.90 -5.57
C TYR A 274 -9.00 -17.22 -4.37
N TYR A 275 -9.77 -16.23 -3.95
CA TYR A 275 -10.67 -16.36 -2.82
C TYR A 275 -12.09 -16.51 -3.35
N ILE A 276 -12.78 -17.56 -2.88
CA ILE A 276 -14.23 -17.63 -3.01
C ILE A 276 -14.78 -16.78 -1.88
N PRO A 277 -15.60 -15.75 -2.17
CA PRO A 277 -16.33 -15.04 -1.14
C PRO A 277 -17.13 -16.07 -0.34
N LEU A 278 -16.72 -16.31 0.90
CA LEU A 278 -17.42 -17.29 1.71
C LEU A 278 -18.83 -16.73 1.97
N GLU A 279 -19.86 -17.49 1.60
CA GLU A 279 -21.19 -17.22 2.10
C GLU A 279 -21.10 -17.33 3.63
N ILE A 280 -21.17 -16.18 4.31
CA ILE A 280 -21.22 -16.13 5.76
C ILE A 280 -22.37 -17.04 6.15
N ARG A 281 -22.06 -18.17 6.79
CA ARG A 281 -23.09 -18.98 7.43
C ARG A 281 -23.67 -18.07 8.50
N THR A 282 -24.82 -17.47 8.21
CA THR A 282 -25.52 -16.38 8.91
C THR A 282 -25.91 -16.67 10.37
N LYS A 283 -25.30 -17.67 11.01
CA LYS A 283 -25.58 -18.15 12.37
C LYS A 283 -24.38 -18.13 13.32
N GLN A 284 -23.16 -17.80 12.88
CA GLN A 284 -22.04 -17.65 13.82
C GLN A 284 -22.03 -16.23 14.40
N ASN A 285 -21.75 -16.14 15.71
CA ASN A 285 -21.51 -14.85 16.37
C ASN A 285 -20.02 -14.48 16.17
N PRO A 286 -19.69 -13.20 15.96
CA PRO A 286 -18.30 -12.76 15.95
C PRO A 286 -17.67 -12.98 17.33
N ILE A 287 -16.37 -13.33 17.33
CA ILE A 287 -15.54 -13.43 18.54
C ILE A 287 -15.01 -12.07 18.98
N CYS A 288 -15.03 -11.08 18.07
CA CYS A 288 -14.74 -9.69 18.36
C CYS A 288 -15.49 -8.78 17.38
N ARG A 289 -16.09 -7.71 17.89
CA ARG A 289 -16.73 -6.66 17.09
C ARG A 289 -16.18 -5.29 17.47
N ILE A 290 -15.59 -4.61 16.49
CA ILE A 290 -14.99 -3.29 16.61
C ILE A 290 -15.79 -2.30 15.75
N ILE A 291 -16.04 -1.09 16.25
CA ILE A 291 -16.61 0.00 15.45
C ILE A 291 -15.55 1.07 15.22
N GLN A 292 -15.32 1.45 13.97
CA GLN A 292 -14.44 2.55 13.58
C GLN A 292 -15.27 3.78 13.22
N ILE A 293 -14.92 4.92 13.83
CA ILE A 293 -15.40 6.26 13.49
C ILE A 293 -14.23 7.24 13.40
N SER A 294 -14.44 8.40 12.80
CA SER A 294 -13.45 9.46 12.68
C SER A 294 -14.09 10.78 12.24
N ASN A 295 -13.32 11.87 12.30
CA ASN A 295 -13.75 13.20 11.85
C ASN A 295 -15.10 13.63 12.45
N SER A 296 -15.27 13.47 13.76
CA SER A 296 -16.43 14.03 14.46
C SER A 296 -16.51 15.55 14.34
N LEU A 297 -15.34 16.21 14.25
CA LEU A 297 -15.19 17.65 14.01
C LEU A 297 -16.11 18.50 14.91
N ILE A 298 -16.08 18.22 16.21
CA ILE A 298 -16.85 18.94 17.22
C ILE A 298 -16.49 20.43 17.20
N LYS A 299 -17.52 21.26 17.22
CA LYS A 299 -17.45 22.73 17.25
C LYS A 299 -18.02 23.24 18.56
N GLU A 300 -17.73 24.50 18.90
CA GLU A 300 -18.29 25.14 20.09
C GLU A 300 -19.84 25.12 20.11
N GLN A 301 -20.49 25.24 18.94
CA GLN A 301 -21.96 25.21 18.85
C GLN A 301 -22.55 23.79 19.06
N SER A 302 -21.72 22.74 19.00
CA SER A 302 -22.15 21.36 19.12
C SER A 302 -22.71 20.98 20.49
N GLU A 303 -22.57 21.84 21.51
CA GLU A 303 -23.20 21.65 22.83
C GLU A 303 -24.73 21.63 22.72
N LYS A 304 -25.31 22.50 21.88
CA LYS A 304 -26.77 22.72 21.80
C LYS A 304 -27.42 22.05 20.59
N GLU A 305 -26.62 21.49 19.70
CA GLU A 305 -27.08 20.88 18.45
C GLU A 305 -26.91 19.36 18.48
N LEU A 306 -27.88 18.66 17.88
CA LEU A 306 -27.74 17.24 17.59
C LEU A 306 -26.75 17.06 16.45
N THR A 307 -25.55 16.57 16.75
CA THR A 307 -24.47 16.34 15.79
C THR A 307 -24.57 14.97 15.11
N ILE A 308 -23.76 14.76 14.07
CA ILE A 308 -23.60 13.44 13.46
C ILE A 308 -23.00 12.45 14.45
N LEU A 309 -22.08 12.89 15.33
CA LEU A 309 -21.55 12.05 16.40
C LEU A 309 -22.67 11.59 17.35
N ASP A 310 -23.63 12.45 17.70
CA ASP A 310 -24.76 12.04 18.55
C ASP A 310 -25.58 10.91 17.91
N ARG A 311 -25.87 11.03 16.59
CA ARG A 311 -26.55 9.98 15.84
C ARG A 311 -25.74 8.69 15.77
N ALA A 312 -24.44 8.80 15.49
CA ALA A 312 -23.54 7.66 15.48
C ALA A 312 -23.51 6.94 16.83
N ILE A 313 -23.40 7.68 17.94
CA ILE A 313 -23.47 7.11 19.30
C ILE A 313 -24.80 6.38 19.52
N GLU A 314 -25.92 6.99 19.14
CA GLU A 314 -27.24 6.37 19.30
C GLU A 314 -27.39 5.08 18.50
N GLU A 315 -26.87 5.03 17.27
CA GLU A 315 -26.88 3.82 16.44
C GLU A 315 -25.93 2.75 16.99
N ILE A 316 -24.69 3.11 17.31
CA ILE A 316 -23.67 2.22 17.86
C ILE A 316 -24.13 1.61 19.18
N ASN A 317 -24.80 2.39 20.03
CA ASN A 317 -25.36 1.91 21.30
C ASN A 317 -26.49 0.88 21.14
N ARG A 318 -27.06 0.70 19.94
CA ARG A 318 -28.05 -0.35 19.64
C ARG A 318 -27.40 -1.70 19.32
N PHE A 319 -26.12 -1.73 18.95
CA PHE A 319 -25.39 -2.97 18.74
C PHE A 319 -25.16 -3.66 20.07
N LYS A 320 -25.29 -5.00 20.08
CA LYS A 320 -24.94 -5.84 21.22
C LYS A 320 -23.53 -6.40 21.02
N GLY A 321 -22.76 -6.55 22.09
CA GLY A 321 -21.43 -7.18 22.02
C GLY A 321 -20.46 -6.44 21.11
N VAL A 322 -20.40 -5.11 21.22
CA VAL A 322 -19.29 -4.32 20.66
C VAL A 322 -18.18 -4.34 21.71
N ASP A 323 -17.01 -4.86 21.36
CA ASP A 323 -15.85 -4.93 22.26
C ASP A 323 -15.16 -3.57 22.38
N LEU A 324 -15.09 -2.82 21.27
CA LEU A 324 -14.40 -1.53 21.22
C LEU A 324 -14.95 -0.59 20.15
N VAL A 325 -15.10 0.68 20.49
CA VAL A 325 -15.27 1.79 19.53
C VAL A 325 -13.95 2.54 19.40
N VAL A 326 -13.45 2.71 18.18
CA VAL A 326 -12.19 3.39 17.89
C VAL A 326 -12.46 4.66 17.11
N HIS A 327 -12.17 5.82 17.70
CA HIS A 327 -12.22 7.10 17.01
C HIS A 327 -10.84 7.47 16.45
N SER A 328 -10.67 7.32 15.13
CA SER A 328 -9.40 7.45 14.40
C SER A 328 -9.03 8.90 14.05
N GLY A 329 -9.13 9.83 15.01
CA GLY A 329 -8.68 11.23 14.88
C GLY A 329 -9.65 12.25 14.28
N ASN A 330 -9.23 13.52 14.37
CA ASN A 330 -10.00 14.73 14.09
C ASN A 330 -11.31 14.77 14.89
N LEU A 331 -11.17 14.71 16.22
CA LEU A 331 -12.30 14.79 17.13
C LEU A 331 -12.91 16.19 17.12
N THR A 332 -12.07 17.22 17.13
CA THR A 332 -12.43 18.64 17.17
C THR A 332 -12.26 19.30 15.81
N GLN A 333 -12.91 20.43 15.58
CA GLN A 333 -12.82 21.17 14.32
C GLN A 333 -11.59 22.09 14.28
N ASN A 334 -11.28 22.73 15.41
CA ASN A 334 -10.27 23.79 15.54
C ASN A 334 -9.33 23.62 16.75
N SER A 335 -9.45 22.52 17.51
CA SER A 335 -8.69 22.27 18.74
C SER A 335 -8.96 23.26 19.89
N TYR A 336 -10.14 23.88 19.95
CA TYR A 336 -10.47 24.78 21.05
C TYR A 336 -10.82 24.02 22.34
N LYS A 337 -10.55 24.64 23.49
CA LYS A 337 -10.79 24.05 24.81
C LYS A 337 -12.24 23.59 24.98
N GLU A 338 -13.18 24.43 24.58
CA GLU A 338 -14.61 24.18 24.65
C GLU A 338 -15.01 22.99 23.76
N GLU A 339 -14.39 22.84 22.58
CA GLU A 339 -14.61 21.68 21.69
C GLU A 339 -14.19 20.37 22.36
N PHE A 340 -13.07 20.36 23.10
CA PHE A 340 -12.65 19.18 23.87
C PHE A 340 -13.58 18.84 25.05
N ILE A 341 -14.10 19.86 25.74
CA ILE A 341 -15.06 19.66 26.84
C ILE A 341 -16.36 19.03 26.29
N ILE A 342 -16.90 19.58 25.20
CA ILE A 342 -18.10 19.04 24.54
C ILE A 342 -17.83 17.61 24.04
N SER A 343 -16.65 17.37 23.48
CA SER A 343 -16.26 16.05 23.00
C SER A 343 -16.25 15.02 24.13
N LYS A 344 -15.66 15.35 25.29
CA LYS A 344 -15.68 14.49 26.48
C LYS A 344 -17.10 14.15 26.91
N GLU A 345 -17.98 15.14 26.97
CA GLU A 345 -19.38 14.94 27.34
C GLU A 345 -20.08 13.99 26.36
N LYS A 346 -19.97 14.23 25.05
CA LYS A 346 -20.61 13.38 24.04
C LYS A 346 -20.04 11.96 24.05
N LEU A 347 -18.71 11.79 24.08
CA LEU A 347 -18.07 10.47 24.11
C LEU A 347 -18.48 9.65 25.34
N SER A 348 -18.75 10.29 26.49
CA SER A 348 -19.22 9.60 27.70
C SER A 348 -20.56 8.88 27.54
N ARG A 349 -21.32 9.16 26.46
CA ARG A 349 -22.60 8.51 26.14
C ARG A 349 -22.45 7.15 25.46
N PHE A 350 -21.25 6.74 25.05
CA PHE A 350 -21.03 5.38 24.58
C PHE A 350 -21.30 4.38 25.70
N LYS A 351 -22.07 3.33 25.40
CA LYS A 351 -22.33 2.19 26.30
C LYS A 351 -21.26 1.10 26.22
N HIS A 352 -20.35 1.24 25.26
CA HIS A 352 -19.28 0.31 24.97
C HIS A 352 -17.93 0.96 25.27
N PRO A 353 -16.87 0.19 25.53
CA PRO A 353 -15.51 0.73 25.65
C PRO A 353 -15.13 1.50 24.38
N PHE A 354 -14.39 2.59 24.55
CA PHE A 354 -13.89 3.37 23.41
C PHE A 354 -12.47 3.88 23.65
N ILE A 355 -11.74 4.08 22.55
CA ILE A 355 -10.49 4.83 22.53
C ILE A 355 -10.55 5.90 21.44
N VAL A 356 -9.78 6.96 21.61
CA VAL A 356 -9.71 8.08 20.65
C VAL A 356 -8.25 8.42 20.43
N VAL A 357 -7.80 8.45 19.17
CA VAL A 357 -6.49 8.97 18.80
C VAL A 357 -6.63 10.39 18.27
N PRO A 358 -5.63 11.28 18.41
CA PRO A 358 -5.68 12.62 17.84
C PRO A 358 -5.47 12.62 16.32
N GLY A 359 -6.07 13.59 15.64
CA GLY A 359 -5.72 13.97 14.25
C GLY A 359 -5.15 15.39 14.18
N PRO A 360 -4.70 15.87 13.00
CA PRO A 360 -4.13 17.21 12.82
C PRO A 360 -5.03 18.35 13.31
N ARG A 361 -6.35 18.17 13.34
CA ARG A 361 -7.30 19.15 13.88
C ARG A 361 -7.43 19.12 15.40
N ASP A 362 -6.73 18.22 16.07
CA ASP A 362 -6.67 18.07 17.53
C ASP A 362 -5.30 18.48 18.10
N SER A 363 -4.39 18.98 17.25
CA SER A 363 -2.98 19.20 17.60
C SER A 363 -2.51 20.66 17.47
N SER A 364 -3.41 21.62 17.21
CA SER A 364 -3.07 23.04 17.14
C SER A 364 -2.77 23.60 18.54
N PRO A 365 -1.67 24.34 18.77
CA PRO A 365 -1.36 24.89 20.09
C PRO A 365 -2.52 25.67 20.74
N PRO A 366 -2.83 25.47 22.04
CA PRO A 366 -2.19 24.57 23.03
C PRO A 366 -2.98 23.25 23.23
N ALA A 367 -3.47 22.63 22.15
CA ALA A 367 -4.40 21.49 22.24
C ALA A 367 -3.89 20.28 23.03
N TRP A 368 -2.57 20.08 23.15
CA TRP A 368 -2.03 18.97 23.91
C TRP A 368 -2.44 19.01 25.39
N ASP A 369 -2.46 20.21 25.99
CA ASP A 369 -2.89 20.39 27.39
C ASP A 369 -4.38 20.08 27.55
N TYR A 370 -5.18 20.39 26.52
CA TYR A 370 -6.61 20.13 26.52
C TYR A 370 -6.92 18.65 26.27
N TRP A 371 -6.17 18.01 25.37
CA TRP A 371 -6.28 16.58 25.08
C TRP A 371 -6.04 15.76 26.34
N GLU A 372 -4.90 15.97 27.01
CA GLU A 372 -4.54 15.24 28.23
C GLU A 372 -5.56 15.45 29.35
N ARG A 373 -6.08 16.67 29.48
CA ARG A 373 -7.03 17.03 30.54
C ARG A 373 -8.45 16.51 30.32
N TYR A 374 -8.95 16.53 29.08
CA TYR A 374 -10.36 16.25 28.78
C TYR A 374 -10.59 14.92 28.07
N ILE A 375 -9.63 14.46 27.27
CA ILE A 375 -9.76 13.24 26.46
C ILE A 375 -8.97 12.08 27.08
N GLY A 376 -7.66 12.26 27.31
CA GLY A 376 -6.79 11.25 27.93
C GLY A 376 -5.41 11.16 27.28
N GLU A 377 -4.83 9.96 27.30
CA GLU A 377 -3.52 9.69 26.71
C GLU A 377 -3.50 9.92 25.20
N PHE A 378 -2.34 10.30 24.64
CA PHE A 378 -2.14 10.43 23.19
C PHE A 378 -2.03 9.08 22.48
N ASP A 379 -1.49 8.09 23.20
CA ASP A 379 -1.33 6.71 22.73
C ASP A 379 -2.22 5.79 23.60
N PRO A 380 -3.56 5.86 23.52
CA PRO A 380 -4.45 5.12 24.41
C PRO A 380 -4.39 3.61 24.14
N LEU A 381 -4.46 2.81 25.21
CA LEU A 381 -4.45 1.34 25.13
C LEU A 381 -5.78 0.78 25.62
N TYR A 382 -6.35 -0.14 24.84
CA TYR A 382 -7.40 -1.05 25.28
C TYR A 382 -6.86 -2.47 25.31
N ASP A 383 -6.81 -3.08 26.50
CA ASP A 383 -6.35 -4.44 26.68
C ASP A 383 -7.39 -5.27 27.45
N SER A 384 -7.96 -6.27 26.79
CA SER A 384 -8.95 -7.19 27.33
C SER A 384 -8.48 -8.64 27.22
N GLY A 385 -9.31 -9.62 27.59
CA GLY A 385 -8.93 -11.04 27.52
C GLY A 385 -8.53 -11.49 26.11
N ASN A 386 -9.26 -11.05 25.08
CA ASN A 386 -9.14 -11.49 23.69
C ASN A 386 -8.66 -10.39 22.73
N LEU A 387 -8.62 -9.12 23.14
CA LEU A 387 -8.27 -7.98 22.27
C LEU A 387 -7.19 -7.13 22.92
N TYR A 388 -6.13 -6.83 22.17
CA TYR A 388 -5.16 -5.79 22.47
C TYR A 388 -5.21 -4.75 21.35
N PHE A 389 -5.57 -3.51 21.67
CA PHE A 389 -5.76 -2.45 20.70
C PHE A 389 -5.08 -1.17 21.14
N GLN A 390 -4.09 -0.71 20.36
CA GLN A 390 -3.29 0.47 20.67
C GLN A 390 -3.63 1.64 19.73
N GLY A 391 -4.03 2.77 20.28
CA GLY A 391 -3.99 4.04 19.57
C GLY A 391 -2.56 4.59 19.53
N ILE A 392 -2.10 5.05 18.38
CA ILE A 392 -0.79 5.68 18.19
C ILE A 392 -1.00 7.10 17.70
N ASN A 393 -0.51 8.08 18.47
CA ASN A 393 -0.45 9.45 18.03
C ASN A 393 0.58 9.59 16.92
N SER A 394 0.08 9.84 15.71
CA SER A 394 0.88 10.14 14.52
C SER A 394 0.90 11.62 14.17
N THR A 395 0.32 12.50 14.98
CA THR A 395 0.25 13.94 14.72
C THR A 395 1.55 14.64 15.06
N THR A 396 1.88 15.67 14.28
CA THR A 396 2.94 16.62 14.59
C THR A 396 2.27 17.96 14.95
N PRO A 397 2.67 18.62 16.05
CA PRO A 397 2.10 19.91 16.44
C PRO A 397 2.12 20.93 15.29
N ASP A 398 0.99 21.62 15.09
CA ASP A 398 0.80 22.66 14.06
C ASP A 398 1.16 22.21 12.62
N SER A 399 0.97 20.93 12.31
CA SER A 399 1.28 20.36 10.99
C SER A 399 0.21 19.37 10.53
N LYS A 400 0.04 19.31 9.20
CA LYS A 400 -0.72 18.24 8.54
C LYS A 400 0.13 17.01 8.25
N GLU A 401 1.45 17.13 8.35
CA GLU A 401 2.36 16.01 8.24
C GLU A 401 2.41 15.26 9.58
N GLY A 402 2.29 13.94 9.52
CA GLY A 402 2.41 13.04 10.64
C GLY A 402 3.73 12.31 10.70
N PHE A 403 4.07 11.83 11.89
CA PHE A 403 5.26 11.03 12.15
C PHE A 403 5.02 10.12 13.35
N ILE A 404 5.18 8.79 13.21
CA ILE A 404 5.05 7.87 14.35
C ILE A 404 6.36 7.81 15.14
N GLY A 405 7.48 7.74 14.43
CA GLY A 405 8.82 7.70 15.00
C GLY A 405 9.30 6.28 15.30
N ARG A 406 10.55 6.02 14.91
CA ARG A 406 11.17 4.67 14.94
C ARG A 406 11.16 4.02 16.32
N LYS A 407 11.44 4.78 17.38
CA LYS A 407 11.45 4.24 18.75
C LYS A 407 10.04 3.79 19.15
N LYS A 408 9.04 4.66 19.00
CA LYS A 408 7.64 4.34 19.30
C LYS A 408 7.16 3.13 18.50
N LEU A 409 7.48 3.10 17.20
CA LEU A 409 7.15 1.98 16.33
C LEU A 409 7.81 0.68 16.83
N ASN A 410 9.11 0.69 17.12
CA ASN A 410 9.82 -0.49 17.62
C ASN A 410 9.27 -0.99 18.96
N ASP A 411 9.09 -0.09 19.93
CA ASP A 411 8.55 -0.42 21.26
C ASP A 411 7.16 -1.08 21.13
N PHE A 412 6.31 -0.57 20.23
CA PHE A 412 5.02 -1.16 19.93
C PHE A 412 5.14 -2.55 19.27
N ILE A 413 6.02 -2.72 18.29
CA ILE A 413 6.22 -4.02 17.63
C ILE A 413 6.76 -5.07 18.62
N GLU A 414 7.69 -4.72 19.50
CA GLU A 414 8.17 -5.63 20.55
C GLU A 414 7.02 -6.10 21.45
N GLN A 415 6.15 -5.18 21.84
CA GLN A 415 4.97 -5.49 22.64
C GLN A 415 3.99 -6.41 21.89
N VAL A 416 3.68 -6.11 20.62
CA VAL A 416 2.84 -6.93 19.73
C VAL A 416 3.39 -8.36 19.64
N LEU A 417 4.69 -8.52 19.41
CA LEU A 417 5.33 -9.83 19.29
C LEU A 417 5.24 -10.65 20.59
N SER A 418 5.31 -9.99 21.76
CA SER A 418 5.18 -10.66 23.07
C SER A 418 3.77 -11.21 23.36
N LEU A 419 2.77 -10.60 22.72
CA LEU A 419 1.35 -10.94 22.85
C LEU A 419 0.82 -11.80 21.70
N SER A 420 1.63 -12.01 20.67
CA SER A 420 1.17 -12.64 19.45
C SER A 420 0.67 -14.07 19.71
N HIS A 421 -0.36 -14.46 18.97
CA HIS A 421 -1.11 -15.71 19.14
C HIS A 421 -1.89 -15.86 20.47
N LYS A 422 -2.01 -14.81 21.30
CA LYS A 422 -2.83 -14.85 22.52
C LYS A 422 -4.10 -14.00 22.40
N LYS A 423 -4.05 -12.97 21.56
CA LYS A 423 -5.09 -11.95 21.41
C LYS A 423 -5.18 -11.53 19.96
N ILE A 424 -6.32 -10.96 19.60
CA ILE A 424 -6.48 -10.14 18.40
C ILE A 424 -5.70 -8.85 18.62
N LEU A 425 -4.82 -8.49 17.70
CA LEU A 425 -3.93 -7.33 17.82
C LEU A 425 -4.36 -6.23 16.83
N GLY A 426 -4.76 -5.08 17.35
CA GLY A 426 -5.19 -3.94 16.56
C GLY A 426 -4.39 -2.67 16.85
N VAL A 427 -4.29 -1.79 15.86
CA VAL A 427 -3.68 -0.47 16.01
C VAL A 427 -4.50 0.58 15.27
N SER A 428 -4.53 1.81 15.80
CA SER A 428 -5.13 2.95 15.11
C SER A 428 -4.23 4.16 15.12
N CYS A 429 -4.19 4.89 14.01
CA CYS A 429 -3.59 6.21 13.92
C CYS A 429 -4.34 7.05 12.88
N PHE A 430 -4.29 8.39 12.96
CA PHE A 430 -5.05 9.22 12.02
C PHE A 430 -4.56 9.09 10.57
N HIS A 431 -3.26 9.32 10.34
CA HIS A 431 -2.69 9.39 9.00
C HIS A 431 -2.75 8.06 8.24
N GLY A 432 -3.03 8.13 6.94
CA GLY A 432 -3.09 6.96 6.06
C GLY A 432 -1.71 6.35 5.81
N LEU A 433 -1.68 5.02 5.78
CA LEU A 433 -0.49 4.21 5.46
C LEU A 433 -0.55 3.61 4.05
N ILE A 434 -1.74 3.62 3.47
CA ILE A 434 -2.04 3.09 2.15
C ILE A 434 -2.71 4.18 1.32
N PRO A 435 -2.41 4.28 0.02
CA PRO A 435 -3.16 5.14 -0.87
C PRO A 435 -4.63 4.74 -0.95
N THR A 436 -5.49 5.74 -0.94
CA THR A 436 -6.94 5.59 -0.96
C THR A 436 -7.54 6.20 -2.23
N PRO A 437 -8.52 5.55 -2.87
CA PRO A 437 -9.13 6.03 -4.10
C PRO A 437 -9.85 7.36 -3.90
N LEU A 438 -10.13 8.06 -5.01
CA LEU A 438 -10.78 9.38 -5.10
C LEU A 438 -10.06 10.47 -4.29
N SER A 439 -8.74 10.32 -4.13
CA SER A 439 -7.90 11.23 -3.38
C SER A 439 -6.51 11.33 -4.00
N VAL A 440 -5.84 12.46 -3.77
CA VAL A 440 -4.42 12.62 -4.11
C VAL A 440 -3.60 12.06 -2.96
N TRP A 441 -2.68 11.15 -3.26
CA TRP A 441 -1.76 10.62 -2.28
C TRP A 441 -0.70 11.67 -1.90
N ARG A 442 -0.88 12.29 -0.74
CA ARG A 442 -0.08 13.43 -0.28
C ARG A 442 1.07 13.06 0.66
N THR A 443 1.33 11.76 0.86
CA THR A 443 2.41 11.26 1.73
C THR A 443 2.43 11.94 3.10
N GLU A 444 1.25 12.10 3.71
CA GLU A 444 1.08 12.89 4.93
C GLU A 444 1.79 12.25 6.12
N LEU A 445 1.89 10.93 6.20
CA LEU A 445 2.73 10.24 7.18
C LEU A 445 4.15 10.04 6.63
N LEU A 446 5.11 10.74 7.22
CA LEU A 446 6.47 10.85 6.71
C LEU A 446 7.26 9.54 6.76
N ASP A 447 7.00 8.70 7.75
CA ASP A 447 7.62 7.38 7.94
C ASP A 447 6.70 6.23 7.54
N SER A 448 5.71 6.48 6.67
CA SER A 448 4.73 5.48 6.25
C SER A 448 5.33 4.24 5.59
N GLY A 449 6.47 4.34 4.90
CA GLY A 449 7.15 3.17 4.34
C GLY A 449 7.56 2.16 5.42
N ASP A 450 8.17 2.64 6.50
CA ASP A 450 8.61 1.80 7.62
C ASP A 450 7.42 1.34 8.47
N ALA A 451 6.48 2.25 8.76
CA ALA A 451 5.27 1.93 9.52
C ALA A 451 4.39 0.88 8.81
N LEU A 452 4.15 1.04 7.49
CA LEU A 452 3.41 0.06 6.68
C LEU A 452 4.10 -1.31 6.71
N SER A 453 5.42 -1.35 6.49
CA SER A 453 6.15 -2.61 6.51
C SER A 453 6.06 -3.30 7.87
N GLN A 454 6.24 -2.56 8.96
CA GLN A 454 6.17 -3.13 10.30
C GLN A 454 4.76 -3.60 10.62
N PHE A 455 3.73 -2.83 10.29
CA PHE A 455 2.36 -3.23 10.57
C PHE A 455 1.89 -4.41 9.74
N ALA A 456 2.17 -4.43 8.44
CA ALA A 456 1.75 -5.52 7.55
C ALA A 456 2.45 -6.85 7.83
N ARG A 457 3.72 -6.81 8.28
CA ARG A 457 4.57 -8.00 8.45
C ARG A 457 4.66 -8.49 9.88
N SER A 458 4.44 -7.61 10.86
CA SER A 458 4.29 -8.03 12.26
C SER A 458 2.92 -8.67 12.43
N GLN A 459 2.74 -9.48 13.48
CA GLN A 459 1.49 -10.21 13.70
C GLN A 459 0.32 -9.32 14.16
N ILE A 460 0.12 -8.18 13.49
CA ILE A 460 -1.00 -7.26 13.69
C ILE A 460 -2.13 -7.70 12.78
N ASP A 461 -3.32 -7.82 13.34
CA ASP A 461 -4.49 -8.29 12.60
C ASP A 461 -5.21 -7.13 11.89
N LEU A 462 -5.28 -5.97 12.54
CA LEU A 462 -6.10 -4.84 12.11
C LEU A 462 -5.41 -3.49 12.30
N VAL A 463 -5.42 -2.65 11.27
CA VAL A 463 -4.94 -1.26 11.30
C VAL A 463 -6.06 -0.32 10.89
N LEU A 464 -6.42 0.64 11.74
CA LEU A 464 -7.48 1.61 11.50
C LEU A 464 -6.93 3.03 11.31
N ASN A 465 -7.25 3.66 10.18
CA ASN A 465 -6.87 5.04 9.88
C ASN A 465 -8.01 5.84 9.22
N SER A 466 -7.81 7.14 9.01
CA SER A 466 -8.89 8.03 8.57
C SER A 466 -8.50 9.07 7.51
N SER A 467 -7.22 9.22 7.15
CA SER A 467 -6.83 10.19 6.13
C SER A 467 -6.57 9.50 4.80
N PRO A 468 -7.29 9.87 3.72
CA PRO A 468 -8.45 10.76 3.62
C PRO A 468 -9.78 10.03 3.90
N SER A 469 -10.84 10.78 4.17
CA SER A 469 -12.13 10.35 4.72
C SER A 469 -13.04 9.43 3.85
N ILE A 470 -12.51 8.38 3.23
CA ILE A 470 -13.21 7.47 2.31
C ILE A 470 -13.03 6.03 2.77
N SER A 471 -14.11 5.25 2.82
CA SER A 471 -13.99 3.83 3.13
C SER A 471 -13.21 3.08 2.05
N PHE A 472 -12.02 2.62 2.38
CA PHE A 472 -11.19 1.77 1.53
C PHE A 472 -10.41 0.79 2.38
N ASN A 473 -10.59 -0.49 2.09
CA ASN A 473 -10.05 -1.57 2.90
C ASN A 473 -9.31 -2.53 2.01
N VAL A 474 -8.13 -2.97 2.45
CA VAL A 474 -7.32 -3.98 1.76
C VAL A 474 -6.56 -4.78 2.81
N LYS A 475 -6.23 -6.03 2.49
CA LYS A 475 -5.28 -6.80 3.30
C LYS A 475 -3.90 -6.67 2.68
N ILE A 476 -2.89 -6.34 3.48
CA ILE A 476 -1.49 -6.33 3.05
C ILE A 476 -0.72 -7.32 3.92
N GLU A 477 -0.09 -8.30 3.27
CA GLU A 477 0.55 -9.45 3.91
C GLU A 477 -0.41 -10.15 4.89
N ASN A 478 -0.29 -9.91 6.20
CA ASN A 478 -1.10 -10.58 7.22
C ASN A 478 -2.18 -9.67 7.84
N THR A 479 -2.20 -8.39 7.49
CA THR A 479 -2.94 -7.36 8.24
C THR A 479 -4.03 -6.73 7.38
N VAL A 480 -5.22 -6.56 7.95
CA VAL A 480 -6.30 -5.80 7.32
C VAL A 480 -6.12 -4.33 7.65
N PHE A 481 -6.03 -3.50 6.61
CA PHE A 481 -6.03 -2.05 6.73
C PHE A 481 -7.44 -1.54 6.41
N SER A 482 -8.01 -0.78 7.33
CA SER A 482 -9.32 -0.15 7.19
C SER A 482 -9.18 1.35 7.32
N ASN A 483 -9.31 2.04 6.19
CA ASN A 483 -9.50 3.48 6.17
C ASN A 483 -11.00 3.75 6.11
N GLY A 484 -11.56 4.55 7.01
CA GLY A 484 -12.99 4.86 6.98
C GLY A 484 -13.57 5.39 8.28
N GLY A 485 -14.90 5.34 8.38
CA GLY A 485 -15.66 5.79 9.56
C GLY A 485 -15.90 7.30 9.62
N ASN A 486 -15.84 7.98 8.48
CA ASN A 486 -15.94 9.44 8.42
C ASN A 486 -17.34 9.96 8.79
N LEU A 487 -17.41 10.80 9.82
CA LEU A 487 -18.63 11.48 10.24
C LEU A 487 -18.83 12.86 9.57
N GLU A 488 -17.88 13.34 8.77
CA GLU A 488 -18.01 14.63 8.07
C GLU A 488 -18.69 14.49 6.68
N GLY A 489 -19.98 14.84 6.60
CA GLY A 489 -20.79 14.76 5.38
C GLY A 489 -20.60 15.90 4.38
N ARG A 490 -19.36 16.17 3.92
CA ARG A 490 -19.13 17.21 2.88
C ARG A 490 -19.04 16.66 1.46
N ARG A 491 -18.14 15.71 1.25
CA ARG A 491 -17.86 15.12 -0.08
C ARG A 491 -18.30 13.67 -0.18
N PHE A 492 -18.35 12.98 0.96
CA PHE A 492 -18.74 11.59 1.10
C PHE A 492 -19.82 11.51 2.19
N ASP A 493 -20.59 10.44 2.18
CA ASP A 493 -21.65 10.22 3.17
C ASP A 493 -21.06 10.05 4.58
N GLU A 494 -21.86 10.41 5.58
CA GLU A 494 -21.54 10.16 6.98
C GLU A 494 -21.73 8.68 7.31
N VAL A 495 -20.64 8.01 7.69
CA VAL A 495 -20.62 6.56 7.88
C VAL A 495 -19.82 6.16 9.11
N PHE A 496 -20.14 5.01 9.71
CA PHE A 496 -19.23 4.27 10.57
C PHE A 496 -18.94 2.89 9.99
N VAL A 497 -17.79 2.30 10.33
CA VAL A 497 -17.42 0.96 9.87
C VAL A 497 -17.55 -0.01 11.03
N GLU A 498 -18.35 -1.05 10.86
CA GLU A 498 -18.42 -2.21 11.74
C GLU A 498 -17.46 -3.28 11.23
N ILE A 499 -16.63 -3.81 12.13
CA ILE A 499 -15.62 -4.82 11.84
C ILE A 499 -15.92 -6.02 12.73
N GLU A 500 -16.32 -7.12 12.10
CA GLU A 500 -16.63 -8.38 12.78
C GLU A 500 -15.53 -9.39 12.49
N ILE A 501 -14.92 -9.91 13.55
CA ILE A 501 -13.92 -10.98 13.47
C ILE A 501 -14.58 -12.26 13.99
N TYR A 502 -14.54 -13.32 13.19
CA TYR A 502 -15.10 -14.63 13.51
C TYR A 502 -14.01 -15.64 13.82
N GLU A 503 -14.41 -16.77 14.42
CA GLU A 503 -13.54 -17.94 14.56
C GLU A 503 -12.88 -18.28 13.22
N LYS A 504 -11.61 -18.73 13.28
CA LYS A 504 -10.77 -19.03 12.11
C LYS A 504 -10.35 -17.80 11.28
N GLY A 505 -10.53 -16.59 11.81
CA GLY A 505 -9.88 -15.39 11.29
C GLY A 505 -10.59 -14.72 10.12
N LEU A 506 -11.86 -15.03 9.89
CA LEU A 506 -12.68 -14.28 8.94
C LEU A 506 -12.96 -12.88 9.51
N VAL A 507 -12.60 -11.83 8.76
CA VAL A 507 -12.85 -10.42 9.06
C VAL A 507 -13.84 -9.86 8.05
N LEU A 508 -14.97 -9.39 8.54
CA LEU A 508 -16.02 -8.77 7.74
C LEU A 508 -16.13 -7.29 8.09
N LEU A 509 -16.00 -6.43 7.08
CA LEU A 509 -16.14 -4.99 7.23
C LEU A 509 -17.45 -4.54 6.61
N LYS A 510 -18.26 -3.82 7.38
CA LYS A 510 -19.55 -3.26 6.95
C LYS A 510 -19.55 -1.76 7.15
N GLU A 511 -19.89 -1.03 6.10
CA GLU A 511 -20.15 0.39 6.19
C GLU A 511 -21.62 0.62 6.51
N HIS A 512 -21.90 1.44 7.52
CA HIS A 512 -23.24 1.85 7.91
C HIS A 512 -23.41 3.34 7.64
N ASN A 513 -24.39 3.70 6.81
CA ASN A 513 -24.66 5.06 6.40
C ASN A 513 -25.68 5.71 7.34
N LEU A 514 -25.23 6.73 8.08
CA LEU A 514 -26.01 7.40 9.13
C LEU A 514 -27.17 8.22 8.58
N LYS A 515 -27.13 8.59 7.30
CA LYS A 515 -28.18 9.37 6.64
C LYS A 515 -29.32 8.48 6.13
N THR A 516 -28.99 7.31 5.60
CA THR A 516 -29.96 6.40 4.96
C THR A 516 -30.35 5.22 5.84
N GLY A 517 -29.59 4.92 6.90
CA GLY A 517 -29.74 3.74 7.73
C GLY A 517 -29.40 2.42 7.02
N LYS A 518 -28.83 2.48 5.81
CA LYS A 518 -28.43 1.31 5.03
C LYS A 518 -27.02 0.87 5.42
N SER A 519 -26.79 -0.44 5.34
CA SER A 519 -25.46 -1.02 5.50
C SER A 519 -25.04 -1.81 4.26
N ARG A 520 -23.74 -1.87 4.01
CA ARG A 520 -23.14 -2.67 2.91
C ARG A 520 -21.82 -3.28 3.36
N ILE A 521 -21.49 -4.45 2.80
CA ILE A 521 -20.17 -5.06 3.00
C ILE A 521 -19.14 -4.33 2.14
N ILE A 522 -18.04 -3.93 2.76
CA ILE A 522 -16.93 -3.16 2.13
C ILE A 522 -15.58 -3.89 2.22
N GLY A 523 -15.56 -5.11 2.76
CA GLY A 523 -14.36 -5.94 2.86
C GLY A 523 -14.66 -7.30 3.47
N ASN A 524 -14.02 -8.33 2.95
CA ASN A 524 -14.10 -9.71 3.43
C ASN A 524 -12.71 -10.34 3.32
N TYR A 525 -12.03 -10.51 4.46
CA TYR A 525 -10.63 -10.90 4.51
C TYR A 525 -10.40 -12.04 5.50
N TYR A 526 -9.30 -12.76 5.32
CA TYR A 526 -8.82 -13.76 6.28
C TYR A 526 -7.53 -13.28 6.94
N ILE A 527 -7.48 -13.33 8.27
CA ILE A 527 -6.29 -13.11 9.09
C ILE A 527 -5.91 -14.39 9.81
N SER A 528 -4.65 -14.50 10.20
CA SER A 528 -4.12 -15.68 10.89
C SER A 528 -4.26 -15.55 12.40
N ILE A 529 -5.47 -15.77 12.93
CA ILE A 529 -5.68 -15.81 14.39
C ILE A 529 -5.47 -17.23 14.94
N LEU A 530 -4.72 -17.34 16.04
CA LEU A 530 -4.63 -18.55 16.85
C LEU A 530 -5.48 -18.33 18.11
N VAL A 531 -6.79 -18.18 17.96
CA VAL A 531 -7.74 -18.06 19.07
C VAL A 531 -8.59 -19.32 19.15
#